data_AF-A0A261EWH1-F1
#
_entry.id   AF-A0A261EWH1-F1
#
_cell.length_a   1.000
_cell.length_b   1.000
_cell.length_c   1.000
_cell.angle_alpha   90.00
_cell.angle_beta   90.00
_cell.angle_gamma   90.00
#
_symmetry.space_group_name_H-M   'P 1'
#
loop_
_entity.id
_entity.type
_entity.pdbx_description
1 polymer ?
#
loop_
_entity_poly.entity_id
_entity_poly.type
_entity_poly.pdbx_seq_one_letter_code
_entity_poly.pdbx_strand_id
1 'polypeptide(L)'
;MHLLGSFIKYRRETLNDVGLAEHGHHSRAGFILDTTTFEDGSRAWISEKSLANIENGQNMPSLPTLYRLATALQMSPEDLFSAAAAAFILPKDKAKEEMKKYMPGSDFSAADDADDEDWD
;
A
#
# COMPACT_ATOMS: atom_id res chain seq x y z
N MET A 1 -7.87 7.58 7.94
CA MET A 1 -7.43 6.76 6.77
C MET A 1 -6.72 5.53 7.30
N HIS A 2 -7.05 4.29 6.86
CA HIS A 2 -6.46 3.08 7.46
C HIS A 2 -4.96 2.96 7.15
N LEU A 3 -4.14 2.69 8.18
CA LEU A 3 -2.68 2.67 8.09
C LEU A 3 -2.11 1.79 6.96
N LEU A 4 -2.66 0.59 6.73
CA LEU A 4 -2.24 -0.27 5.60
C LEU A 4 -2.54 0.36 4.24
N GLY A 5 -3.69 1.01 4.08
CA GLY A 5 -4.06 1.70 2.85
C GLY A 5 -3.12 2.87 2.56
N SER A 6 -2.83 3.69 3.57
CA SER A 6 -1.87 4.79 3.48
C SER A 6 -0.45 4.31 3.16
N PHE A 7 -0.04 3.19 3.76
CA PHE A 7 1.24 2.53 3.47
C PHE A 7 1.35 2.12 2.00
N ILE A 8 0.36 1.38 1.49
CA ILE A 8 0.30 0.91 0.09
C ILE A 8 0.33 2.11 -0.87
N LYS A 9 -0.46 3.14 -0.58
CA LYS A 9 -0.52 4.37 -1.39
C LYS A 9 0.84 5.05 -1.47
N TYR A 10 1.46 5.31 -0.32
CA TYR A 10 2.78 5.95 -0.29
C TYR A 10 3.82 5.13 -1.03
N ARG A 11 3.86 3.81 -0.80
CA ARG A 11 4.86 2.96 -1.45
C ARG A 11 4.68 2.98 -2.96
N ARG A 12 3.45 2.94 -3.47
CA ARG A 12 3.16 3.11 -4.90
C ARG A 12 3.64 4.46 -5.42
N GLU A 13 3.32 5.55 -4.72
CA GLU A 13 3.62 6.92 -5.16
C GLU A 13 5.11 7.28 -5.07
N THR A 14 5.88 6.56 -4.26
CA THR A 14 7.32 6.75 -4.06
C THR A 14 8.18 5.64 -4.67
N LEU A 15 7.56 4.66 -5.36
CA LEU A 15 8.27 3.62 -6.07
C LEU A 15 9.01 4.23 -7.27
N ASN A 16 10.28 4.54 -7.04
CA ASN A 16 11.20 5.10 -8.02
C ASN A 16 12.24 4.03 -8.36
N ASP A 17 11.85 2.98 -9.08
CA ASP A 17 12.86 2.13 -9.66
C ASP A 17 13.47 2.85 -10.87
N VAL A 18 14.79 3.00 -10.78
CA VAL A 18 15.68 3.71 -11.68
C VAL A 18 15.82 2.95 -13.00
N GLY A 19 14.83 3.07 -13.90
CA GLY A 19 15.03 2.62 -15.28
C GLY A 19 13.81 2.30 -16.14
N LEU A 20 12.59 2.27 -15.60
CA LEU A 20 11.40 1.89 -16.40
C LEU A 20 10.34 2.99 -16.52
N ALA A 21 10.33 3.99 -15.63
CA ALA A 21 9.43 5.13 -15.74
C ALA A 21 10.19 6.43 -15.47
N GLU A 22 10.42 7.25 -16.51
CA GLU A 22 10.95 8.62 -16.35
C GLU A 22 10.06 9.49 -15.45
N HIS A 23 8.82 9.07 -15.22
CA HIS A 23 7.83 9.69 -14.35
C HIS A 23 7.25 8.56 -13.48
N GLY A 24 7.54 8.56 -12.17
CA GLY A 24 7.17 7.46 -11.26
C GLY A 24 5.70 7.03 -11.33
N HIS A 25 5.36 5.92 -10.67
CA HIS A 25 4.02 5.31 -10.71
C HIS A 25 2.98 6.09 -9.87
N HIS A 26 2.80 7.38 -10.16
CA HIS A 26 1.95 8.30 -9.40
C HIS A 26 0.46 8.02 -9.58
N SER A 27 0.06 7.46 -10.73
CA SER A 27 -1.33 7.06 -10.99
C SER A 27 -1.55 5.57 -10.69
N ARG A 28 -2.78 5.21 -10.33
CA ARG A 28 -3.18 3.81 -10.15
C ARG A 28 -3.13 3.04 -11.45
N ALA A 29 -3.66 3.60 -12.54
CA ALA A 29 -3.57 3.01 -13.89
C ALA A 29 -2.13 2.73 -14.29
N GLY A 30 -1.23 3.71 -14.14
CA GLY A 30 0.19 3.53 -14.45
C GLY A 30 0.80 2.40 -13.62
N PHE A 31 0.63 2.43 -12.31
CA PHE A 31 1.09 1.36 -11.43
C PHE A 31 0.56 -0.03 -11.82
N ILE A 32 -0.74 -0.14 -12.11
CA ILE A 32 -1.35 -1.42 -12.50
C ILE A 32 -0.77 -1.91 -13.83
N LEU A 33 -0.60 -1.02 -14.81
CA LEU A 33 -0.07 -1.31 -16.14
C LEU A 33 1.42 -1.69 -16.11
N ASP A 34 2.23 -0.98 -15.35
CA ASP A 34 3.68 -1.19 -15.34
C ASP A 34 4.07 -2.44 -14.55
N THR A 35 3.19 -2.92 -13.67
CA THR A 35 3.36 -4.16 -12.89
C THR A 35 2.67 -5.38 -13.54
N THR A 36 2.22 -5.28 -14.80
CA THR A 36 1.31 -6.28 -15.44
C THR A 36 1.88 -7.66 -15.75
N THR A 37 3.15 -7.95 -15.48
CA THR A 37 3.73 -9.25 -15.80
C THR A 37 4.07 -10.03 -14.53
N PHE A 38 3.03 -10.63 -13.93
CA PHE A 38 3.20 -11.72 -12.99
C PHE A 38 3.57 -13.01 -13.75
N GLU A 39 4.26 -13.94 -13.08
CA GLU A 39 4.66 -15.23 -13.66
C GLU A 39 3.47 -16.02 -14.23
N ASP A 40 2.25 -15.77 -13.72
CA ASP A 40 1.00 -16.41 -14.16
C ASP A 40 0.34 -15.74 -15.39
N GLY A 41 0.93 -14.66 -15.92
CA GLY A 41 0.43 -13.96 -17.12
C GLY A 41 -0.82 -13.10 -16.91
N SER A 42 -1.22 -12.83 -15.67
CA SER A 42 -2.44 -12.06 -15.38
C SER A 42 -2.26 -10.54 -15.59
N ARG A 43 -2.87 -10.00 -16.66
CA ARG A 43 -2.80 -8.57 -17.05
C ARG A 43 -3.82 -7.66 -16.34
N ALA A 44 -4.66 -8.23 -15.47
CA ALA A 44 -5.75 -7.55 -14.77
C ALA A 44 -5.82 -7.99 -13.30
N TRP A 45 -4.67 -8.00 -12.65
CA TRP A 45 -4.48 -8.54 -11.30
C TRP A 45 -5.24 -7.76 -10.21
N ILE A 46 -5.57 -6.49 -10.47
CA ILE A 46 -6.43 -5.64 -9.65
C ILE A 46 -7.09 -4.56 -10.52
N SER A 47 -8.29 -4.10 -10.15
CA SER A 47 -8.92 -2.94 -10.79
C SER A 47 -8.47 -1.63 -10.11
N GLU A 48 -8.48 -0.51 -10.83
CA GLU A 48 -8.22 0.82 -10.23
C GLU A 48 -9.15 1.10 -9.05
N LYS A 49 -10.43 0.73 -9.17
CA LYS A 49 -11.42 0.91 -8.09
C LYS A 49 -11.06 0.08 -6.87
N SER A 50 -10.68 -1.18 -7.05
CA SER A 50 -10.25 -2.06 -5.95
C SER A 50 -9.01 -1.50 -5.27
N LEU A 51 -8.02 -1.04 -6.04
CA LEU A 51 -6.82 -0.42 -5.49
C LEU A 51 -7.14 0.88 -4.73
N ALA A 52 -8.00 1.74 -5.28
CA ALA A 52 -8.45 2.96 -4.60
C ALA A 52 -9.16 2.66 -3.28
N ASN A 53 -10.05 1.67 -3.26
CA ASN A 53 -10.74 1.26 -2.04
C ASN A 53 -9.76 0.73 -0.98
N ILE A 54 -8.74 -0.05 -1.38
CA ILE A 54 -7.70 -0.54 -0.46
C ILE A 54 -6.87 0.62 0.09
N GLU A 55 -6.40 1.52 -0.78
CA GLU A 55 -5.59 2.67 -0.37
C GLU A 55 -6.33 3.63 0.57
N ASN A 56 -7.65 3.77 0.38
CA ASN A 56 -8.49 4.59 1.25
C ASN A 56 -8.95 3.85 2.51
N GLY A 57 -8.57 2.57 2.70
CA GLY A 57 -8.94 1.76 3.85
C GLY A 57 -10.38 1.25 3.85
N GLN A 58 -11.08 1.33 2.72
CA GLN A 58 -12.46 0.88 2.58
C GLN A 58 -12.56 -0.64 2.41
N ASN A 59 -11.55 -1.26 1.81
CA ASN A 59 -11.50 -2.70 1.57
C ASN A 59 -10.19 -3.28 2.05
N MET A 60 -10.27 -4.46 2.66
CA MET A 60 -9.09 -5.28 2.91
C MET A 60 -8.73 -6.14 1.71
N PRO A 61 -7.46 -6.18 1.28
CA PRO A 61 -7.02 -7.11 0.26
C PRO A 61 -7.13 -8.56 0.75
N SER A 62 -7.54 -9.46 -0.14
CA SER A 62 -7.40 -10.91 0.08
C SER A 62 -5.92 -11.31 0.13
N LEU A 63 -5.57 -12.47 0.70
CA LEU A 63 -4.19 -12.96 0.70
C LEU A 63 -3.56 -13.02 -0.70
N PRO A 64 -4.23 -13.54 -1.75
CA PRO A 64 -3.69 -13.48 -3.12
C PRO A 64 -3.45 -12.05 -3.62
N THR A 65 -4.36 -11.13 -3.32
CA THR A 65 -4.22 -9.71 -3.68
C THR A 65 -3.05 -9.07 -2.93
N LEU A 66 -2.89 -9.37 -1.64
CA LEU A 66 -1.80 -8.87 -0.80
C LEU A 66 -0.44 -9.38 -1.31
N TYR A 67 -0.35 -10.65 -1.71
CA TYR A 67 0.86 -11.21 -2.32
C TYR A 67 1.22 -10.50 -3.64
N ARG A 68 0.24 -10.29 -4.52
CA ARG A 68 0.44 -9.55 -5.78
C ARG A 68 0.83 -8.10 -5.54
N LEU A 69 0.25 -7.46 -4.52
CA LEU A 69 0.66 -6.13 -4.08
C LEU A 69 2.12 -6.11 -3.61
N ALA A 70 2.59 -7.12 -2.86
CA ALA A 70 3.99 -7.18 -2.44
C ALA A 70 4.94 -7.15 -3.64
N THR A 71 4.70 -8.02 -4.63
CA THR A 71 5.47 -8.05 -5.87
C THR A 71 5.41 -6.71 -6.61
N ALA A 72 4.20 -6.15 -6.80
CA ALA A 72 3.99 -4.90 -7.52
C ALA A 72 4.66 -3.70 -6.84
N LEU A 73 4.68 -3.68 -5.50
CA LEU A 73 5.33 -2.65 -4.68
C LEU A 73 6.83 -2.86 -4.47
N GLN A 74 7.40 -3.88 -5.12
CA GLN A 74 8.79 -4.33 -4.95
C GLN A 74 9.15 -4.51 -3.47
N MET A 75 8.32 -5.26 -2.76
CA MET A 75 8.51 -5.66 -1.38
C MET A 75 8.54 -7.17 -1.27
N SER A 76 9.24 -7.67 -0.26
CA SER A 76 9.06 -9.06 0.13
C SER A 76 7.61 -9.27 0.64
N PRO A 77 6.98 -10.43 0.35
CA PRO A 77 5.69 -10.77 0.94
C PRO A 77 5.71 -10.68 2.47
N GLU A 78 6.81 -11.08 3.11
CA GLU A 78 7.01 -11.03 4.56
C GLU A 78 6.87 -9.61 5.11
N ASP A 79 7.52 -8.62 4.47
CA ASP A 79 7.49 -7.23 4.90
C ASP A 79 6.07 -6.64 4.79
N LEU A 80 5.40 -6.87 3.65
CA LEU A 80 4.04 -6.35 3.45
C LEU A 80 3.02 -7.04 4.37
N PHE A 81 3.21 -8.32 4.67
CA PHE A 81 2.33 -9.07 5.57
C PHE A 81 2.54 -8.61 7.01
N SER A 82 3.79 -8.35 7.41
CA SER A 82 4.09 -7.78 8.73
C SER A 82 3.48 -6.39 8.88
N ALA A 83 3.58 -5.54 7.85
CA ALA A 83 2.92 -4.25 7.81
C ALA A 83 1.39 -4.39 7.93
N ALA A 84 0.78 -5.27 7.14
CA ALA A 84 -0.65 -5.54 7.25
C ALA A 84 -1.04 -5.97 8.67
N ALA A 85 -0.36 -6.98 9.24
CA ALA A 85 -0.62 -7.46 10.58
C ALA A 85 -0.47 -6.36 11.65
N ALA A 86 0.57 -5.52 11.55
CA ALA A 86 0.78 -4.39 12.44
C ALA A 86 -0.39 -3.41 12.42
N ALA A 87 -0.93 -3.11 11.22
CA ALA A 87 -2.08 -2.23 11.07
C ALA A 87 -3.38 -2.78 11.69
N PHE A 88 -3.48 -4.10 11.90
CA PHE A 88 -4.65 -4.75 12.50
C PHE A 88 -4.53 -5.01 14.00
N ILE A 89 -3.35 -5.42 14.45
CA ILE A 89 -3.19 -6.04 15.77
C ILE A 89 -2.60 -5.04 16.76
N LEU A 90 -1.83 -4.05 16.29
CA LEU A 90 -1.15 -3.10 17.16
C LEU A 90 -2.00 -1.85 17.40
N PRO A 91 -1.88 -1.23 18.60
CA PRO A 91 -2.36 0.13 18.82
C PRO A 91 -1.79 1.08 17.75
N LYS A 92 -2.56 2.10 17.35
CA LYS A 92 -2.22 3.02 16.24
C LYS A 92 -0.78 3.55 16.33
N ASP A 93 -0.33 4.00 17.49
CA ASP A 93 1.01 4.56 17.67
C ASP A 93 2.13 3.53 17.42
N LYS A 94 1.93 2.30 17.89
CA LYS A 94 2.88 1.20 17.67
C LYS A 94 2.87 0.74 16.22
N ALA A 95 1.69 0.71 15.60
CA ALA A 95 1.56 0.38 14.19
C ALA A 95 2.30 1.41 13.32
N LYS A 96 2.18 2.72 13.63
CA LYS A 96 2.95 3.78 12.96
C LYS A 96 4.46 3.61 13.15
N GLU A 97 4.91 3.27 14.35
CA GLU A 97 6.33 3.03 14.63
C GLU A 97 6.88 1.86 13.79
N GLU A 98 6.15 0.75 13.72
CA GLU A 98 6.52 -0.40 12.89
C GLU A 98 6.57 -0.03 11.40
N MET A 99 5.61 0.77 10.91
CA MET A 99 5.57 1.22 9.51
C MET A 99 6.72 2.13 9.13
N LYS A 100 7.26 2.94 10.07
CA LYS A 100 8.42 3.79 9.81
C LYS A 100 9.66 3.01 9.37
N LYS A 101 9.78 1.73 9.78
CA LYS A 101 10.85 0.84 9.30
C LYS A 101 10.86 0.68 7.78
N TYR A 102 9.67 0.68 7.18
CA TYR A 102 9.47 0.46 5.74
C TYR A 102 9.29 1.76 4.96
N MET A 103 9.22 2.91 5.66
CA MET A 103 8.99 4.23 5.08
C MET A 103 9.91 5.29 5.72
N PRO A 104 11.24 5.18 5.55
CA PRO A 104 12.16 6.14 6.13
C PRO A 104 11.92 7.54 5.56
N GLY A 105 11.58 8.50 6.42
CA GLY A 105 11.37 9.90 6.04
C GLY A 105 9.95 10.27 5.57
N SER A 106 8.97 9.36 5.62
CA SER A 106 7.57 9.71 5.38
C SER A 106 6.98 10.49 6.57
N ASP A 107 6.43 11.68 6.31
CA ASP A 107 5.67 12.43 7.32
C ASP A 107 4.23 11.91 7.40
N PHE A 108 3.90 11.22 8.49
CA PHE A 108 2.57 10.70 8.79
C PHE A 108 1.66 11.71 9.51
N SER A 109 2.13 12.95 9.72
CA SER A 109 1.39 14.00 10.44
C SER A 109 -0.02 14.22 9.88
N ALA A 110 -0.23 14.05 8.58
CA ALA A 110 -1.54 14.22 7.94
C ALA A 110 -2.54 13.06 8.17
N ALA A 111 -2.11 11.93 8.75
CA ALA A 111 -3.01 10.82 9.08
C ALA A 111 -3.68 10.97 10.46
N ASP A 112 -3.24 11.93 11.27
CA ASP A 112 -3.78 12.20 12.61
C ASP A 112 -5.10 12.99 12.58
N ASP A 113 -5.40 13.71 11.51
CA ASP A 113 -6.56 14.63 11.45
C ASP A 113 -7.89 13.98 11.03
N ALA A 114 -7.97 12.65 10.92
CA ALA A 114 -9.14 11.97 10.34
C ALA A 114 -9.97 11.10 11.30
N ASP A 115 -9.60 11.01 12.58
CA ASP A 115 -10.22 10.06 13.52
C ASP A 115 -10.74 10.73 14.83
N ASP A 116 -11.17 11.99 14.77
CA ASP A 116 -11.94 12.65 15.84
C ASP A 116 -13.47 12.48 15.68
N GLU A 117 -13.93 11.59 14.80
CA GLU A 117 -15.33 11.15 14.80
C GLU A 117 -15.49 9.90 15.68
N ASP A 118 -15.75 10.17 16.95
CA ASP A 118 -16.38 9.23 17.89
C ASP A 118 -17.62 8.63 17.22
N TRP A 119 -17.56 7.34 16.92
CA TRP A 119 -18.74 6.55 16.58
C TRP A 119 -19.28 5.92 17.88
N ASP A 120 -20.27 6.58 18.48
CA ASP A 120 -21.28 5.98 19.36
C ASP A 120 -22.15 4.95 18.60
#